data_AF-A0A537Y727-F1
#
_entry.id   AF-A0A537Y727-F1
#
_cell.length_a   1.000
_cell.length_b   1.000
_cell.length_c   1.000
_cell.angle_alpha   90.00
_cell.angle_beta   90.00
_cell.angle_gamma   90.00
#
_symmetry.space_group_name_H-M   'P 1'
#
loop_
_entity.id
_entity.type
_entity.pdbx_description
1 polymer ?
#
loop_
_entity_poly.entity_id
_entity_poly.type
_entity_poly.pdbx_seq_one_letter_code
_entity_poly.pdbx_strand_id
1 'polypeptide(L)'
;MRRLSPVHWVESPGVRPFWAITRHADILSVELRSREFAAAPRTYLASEIAEAVLQQITGKPQVVRGLTEMDEPDHGAYRAILQASFGPAALRTLEEWLGDWATQTVNKIAERDGVCDFAADVAAPFTFRVVARLLGTPESDDASLLRSTQGFVGAEDPARQMAKMPTEAIRHAMVNLR
;
A
#
# COMPACT_ATOMS: atom_id res chain seq x y z
N MET A 1 -19.80 -0.59 -17.01
CA MET A 1 -18.92 0.47 -17.56
C MET A 1 -18.14 0.03 -18.79
N ARG A 2 -17.24 -0.96 -18.75
CA ARG A 2 -16.40 -1.42 -19.90
C ARG A 2 -17.07 -1.47 -21.30
N ARG A 3 -18.30 -1.99 -21.38
CA ARG A 3 -19.04 -2.14 -22.65
C ARG A 3 -19.69 -0.84 -23.13
N LEU A 4 -20.24 -0.04 -22.22
CA LEU A 4 -21.16 1.06 -22.55
C LEU A 4 -20.57 2.46 -22.35
N SER A 5 -19.65 2.61 -21.39
CA SER A 5 -18.93 3.87 -21.09
C SER A 5 -17.57 3.49 -20.49
N PRO A 6 -16.59 3.10 -21.33
CA PRO A 6 -15.29 2.59 -20.86
C PRO A 6 -14.39 3.67 -20.25
N VAL A 7 -14.57 4.90 -20.71
CA VAL A 7 -14.05 6.15 -20.15
C VAL A 7 -15.30 6.91 -19.69
N HIS A 8 -15.46 7.08 -18.38
CA HIS A 8 -16.70 7.61 -17.81
C HIS A 8 -16.39 8.75 -16.85
N TRP A 9 -17.05 9.90 -17.04
CA TRP A 9 -16.96 11.01 -16.10
C TRP A 9 -17.85 10.70 -14.89
N VAL A 10 -17.25 10.68 -13.71
CA VAL A 10 -17.93 10.39 -12.43
C VAL A 10 -18.04 11.68 -11.64
N GLU A 11 -19.26 12.02 -11.27
CA GLU A 11 -19.57 13.09 -10.32
C GLU A 11 -20.27 12.45 -9.12
N SER A 12 -19.67 12.57 -7.94
CA SER A 12 -20.22 12.06 -6.69
C SER A 12 -20.14 13.14 -5.62
N PRO A 13 -21.21 13.39 -4.84
CA PRO A 13 -21.16 14.38 -3.76
C PRO A 13 -19.99 14.15 -2.81
N GLY A 14 -19.23 15.21 -2.53
CA GLY A 14 -18.12 15.21 -1.57
C GLY A 14 -16.81 14.59 -2.06
N VAL A 15 -16.75 14.11 -3.30
CA VAL A 15 -15.51 13.65 -3.95
C VAL A 15 -15.34 14.45 -5.24
N ARG A 16 -14.12 14.93 -5.50
CA ARG A 16 -13.84 15.68 -6.74
C ARG A 16 -14.18 14.81 -7.96
N PRO A 17 -14.82 15.38 -9.01
CA PRO A 17 -15.09 14.64 -10.23
C PRO A 17 -13.83 14.04 -10.87
N PHE A 18 -13.96 12.86 -11.45
CA PHE A 18 -12.84 12.13 -12.07
C PHE A 18 -13.27 11.27 -13.25
N TRP A 19 -12.30 10.82 -14.04
CA TRP A 19 -12.51 9.85 -15.11
C TRP A 19 -12.30 8.43 -14.60
N ALA A 20 -13.33 7.59 -14.68
CA ALA A 20 -13.21 6.14 -14.49
C ALA A 20 -12.78 5.48 -15.81
N ILE A 21 -11.55 4.96 -15.84
CA ILE A 21 -10.98 4.22 -16.97
C ILE A 21 -11.09 2.72 -16.69
N THR A 22 -11.80 1.98 -17.54
CA THR A 22 -12.20 0.59 -17.21
C THR A 22 -11.73 -0.46 -18.20
N ARG A 23 -11.19 -0.09 -19.35
CA ARG A 23 -10.58 -1.03 -20.31
C ARG A 23 -9.09 -1.12 -20.09
N HIS A 24 -8.56 -2.34 -20.16
CA HIS A 24 -7.14 -2.63 -20.02
C HIS A 24 -6.25 -1.80 -20.95
N ALA A 25 -6.61 -1.68 -22.24
CA ALA A 25 -5.83 -0.91 -23.20
C ALA A 25 -5.74 0.59 -22.84
N ASP A 26 -6.85 1.16 -22.34
CA ASP A 26 -6.89 2.57 -21.93
C ASP A 26 -6.09 2.79 -20.65
N ILE A 27 -6.17 1.87 -19.69
CA ILE A 27 -5.37 1.89 -18.45
C ILE A 27 -3.88 1.86 -18.81
N LEU A 28 -3.44 0.89 -19.61
CA LEU A 28 -2.04 0.82 -20.05
C LEU A 28 -1.59 2.08 -20.79
N SER A 29 -2.46 2.64 -21.63
CA SER A 29 -2.15 3.89 -22.33
C SER A 29 -1.89 5.06 -21.38
N VAL A 30 -2.66 5.17 -20.29
CA VAL A 30 -2.48 6.20 -19.25
C VAL A 30 -1.21 5.94 -18.45
N GLU A 31 -1.04 4.72 -17.94
CA GLU A 31 0.09 4.31 -17.09
C GLU A 31 1.45 4.50 -17.78
N LEU A 32 1.52 4.28 -19.09
CA LEU A 32 2.76 4.45 -19.87
C LEU A 32 3.09 5.91 -20.21
N ARG A 33 2.17 6.85 -19.98
CA ARG A 33 2.31 8.28 -20.33
C ARG A 33 2.41 9.15 -19.07
N SER A 34 3.30 8.81 -18.16
CA SER A 34 3.50 9.53 -16.87
C SER A 34 3.84 11.02 -17.00
N ARG A 35 4.31 11.47 -18.18
CA ARG A 35 4.50 12.91 -18.46
C ARG A 35 3.19 13.66 -18.69
N GLU A 36 2.15 12.97 -19.16
CA GLU A 36 0.82 13.52 -19.42
C GLU A 36 -0.11 13.28 -18.22
N PHE A 37 0.08 12.17 -17.51
CA PHE A 37 -0.71 11.76 -16.35
C PHE A 37 0.19 11.68 -15.13
N ALA A 38 0.22 12.77 -14.35
CA ALA A 38 0.98 12.86 -13.12
C ALA A 38 0.39 11.97 -12.01
N ALA A 39 1.25 11.34 -11.22
CA ALA A 39 0.85 10.62 -10.02
C ALA A 39 0.47 11.59 -8.89
N ALA A 40 1.25 12.66 -8.71
CA ALA A 40 0.95 13.69 -7.72
C ALA A 40 -0.05 14.72 -8.26
N PRO A 41 -0.87 15.35 -7.38
CA PRO A 41 -0.92 15.19 -5.93
C PRO A 41 -1.89 14.09 -5.44
N ARG A 42 -2.60 13.39 -6.34
CA ARG A 42 -3.72 12.51 -6.01
C ARG A 42 -3.53 11.12 -6.61
N THR A 43 -3.07 10.19 -5.78
CA THR A 43 -2.87 8.78 -6.13
C THR A 43 -4.04 7.88 -5.73
N TYR A 44 -4.97 8.38 -4.91
CA TYR A 44 -6.18 7.68 -4.48
C TYR A 44 -7.36 8.64 -4.41
N LEU A 45 -8.57 8.08 -4.42
CA LEU A 45 -9.80 8.85 -4.22
C LEU A 45 -9.99 9.14 -2.74
N ALA A 46 -10.27 10.40 -2.41
CA ALA A 46 -10.59 10.84 -1.07
C ALA A 46 -11.75 11.84 -1.12
N SER A 47 -12.44 12.02 0.01
CA SER A 47 -13.40 13.12 0.12
C SER A 47 -12.67 14.47 0.12
N GLU A 48 -13.33 15.50 -0.40
CA GLU A 48 -12.82 16.87 -0.39
C GLU A 48 -12.53 17.36 1.04
N ILE A 49 -13.32 16.91 2.01
CA ILE A 49 -13.10 17.21 3.43
C ILE A 49 -11.81 16.57 3.92
N ALA A 50 -11.58 15.29 3.62
CA ALA A 50 -10.36 14.59 4.03
C ALA A 50 -9.11 15.23 3.39
N GLU A 51 -9.17 15.59 2.10
CA GLU A 51 -8.10 16.34 1.44
C GLU A 51 -7.83 17.68 2.13
N ALA A 52 -8.87 18.46 2.44
CA ALA A 52 -8.74 19.77 3.08
C ALA A 52 -8.15 19.67 4.48
N VAL A 53 -8.62 18.71 5.29
CA VAL A 53 -8.09 18.46 6.64
C VAL A 53 -6.62 18.05 6.57
N LEU A 54 -6.24 17.15 5.66
CA LEU A 54 -4.86 16.72 5.49
C LEU A 54 -3.94 17.88 5.10
N GLN A 55 -4.39 18.70 4.15
CA GLN A 55 -3.67 19.89 3.71
C GLN A 55 -3.50 20.90 4.85
N GLN A 56 -4.52 21.10 5.69
CA GLN A 56 -4.45 22.01 6.83
C GLN A 56 -3.48 21.52 7.91
N ILE A 57 -3.43 20.21 8.16
CA ILE A 57 -2.58 19.63 9.23
C ILE A 57 -1.12 19.51 8.77
N THR A 58 -0.88 19.04 7.55
CA THR A 58 0.46 18.66 7.09
C THR A 58 1.08 19.66 6.11
N GLY A 59 0.28 20.56 5.54
CA GLY A 59 0.69 21.42 4.43
C GLY A 59 0.94 20.67 3.12
N LYS A 60 0.65 19.36 3.08
CA LYS A 60 0.95 18.47 1.96
C LYS A 60 -0.32 17.72 1.52
N PRO A 61 -0.40 17.29 0.25
CA PRO A 61 -1.53 16.50 -0.24
C PRO A 61 -1.54 15.06 0.25
N GLN A 62 -0.43 14.59 0.84
CA GLN A 62 -0.19 13.21 1.25
C GLN A 62 0.56 13.21 2.59
N VAL A 63 0.24 12.28 3.50
CA VAL A 63 0.95 12.12 4.78
C VAL A 63 2.39 11.64 4.55
N VAL A 64 2.54 10.68 3.64
CA VAL A 64 3.82 10.12 3.21
C VAL A 64 3.94 10.35 1.72
N ARG A 65 5.08 10.90 1.29
CA ARG A 65 5.43 10.96 -0.14
C ARG A 65 6.27 9.75 -0.45
N GLY A 66 5.62 8.61 -0.70
CA GLY A 66 6.27 7.37 -1.11
C GLY A 66 6.56 7.38 -2.61
N LEU A 67 7.19 6.30 -3.10
CA LEU A 67 7.62 6.21 -4.50
C LEU A 67 6.43 6.30 -5.47
N THR A 68 5.25 5.81 -5.08
CA THR A 68 4.01 5.84 -5.87
C THR A 68 3.39 7.24 -5.97
N GLU A 69 3.78 8.16 -5.09
CA GLU A 69 3.31 9.55 -5.06
C GLU A 69 4.31 10.53 -5.71
N MET A 70 5.31 10.02 -6.42
CA MET A 70 6.35 10.83 -7.06
C MET A 70 6.22 10.80 -8.58
N ASP A 71 6.46 11.95 -9.20
CA ASP A 71 6.73 12.09 -10.62
C ASP A 71 8.24 12.31 -10.85
N GLU A 72 8.68 12.27 -12.11
CA GLU A 72 10.06 12.61 -12.47
C GLU A 72 10.40 14.08 -12.12
N PRO A 73 11.65 14.39 -11.73
CA PRO A 73 12.83 13.51 -11.69
C PRO A 73 13.00 12.70 -10.39
N ASP A 74 12.21 13.00 -9.36
CA ASP A 74 12.36 12.38 -8.05
C ASP A 74 12.05 10.88 -8.10
N HIS A 75 10.99 10.50 -8.81
CA HIS A 75 10.61 9.10 -8.96
C HIS A 75 11.79 8.24 -9.47
N GLY A 76 12.45 8.67 -10.56
CA GLY A 76 13.61 7.97 -11.11
C GLY A 76 14.77 7.86 -10.11
N ALA A 77 15.08 8.95 -9.40
CA ALA A 77 16.14 8.97 -8.40
C ALA A 77 15.88 8.01 -7.24
N TYR A 78 14.67 8.02 -6.66
CA TYR A 78 14.31 7.14 -5.55
C TYR A 78 14.16 5.68 -6.00
N ARG A 79 13.60 5.43 -7.19
CA ARG A 79 13.48 4.09 -7.75
C ARG A 79 14.84 3.43 -7.96
N ALA A 80 15.84 4.20 -8.41
CA ALA A 80 17.19 3.69 -8.65
C ALA A 80 17.84 3.10 -7.38
N ILE A 81 17.54 3.66 -6.20
CA ILE A 81 18.04 3.16 -4.91
C ILE A 81 17.51 1.75 -4.62
N LEU A 82 16.24 1.51 -4.92
CA LEU A 82 15.56 0.24 -4.60
C LEU A 82 15.74 -0.83 -5.69
N GLN A 83 16.08 -0.43 -6.91
CA GLN A 83 16.06 -1.32 -8.08
C GLN A 83 16.91 -2.59 -7.90
N ALA A 84 18.08 -2.48 -7.25
CA ALA A 84 18.96 -3.63 -7.01
C ALA A 84 18.30 -4.72 -6.15
N SER A 85 17.49 -4.31 -5.15
CA SER A 85 16.76 -5.22 -4.25
C SER A 85 15.65 -6.00 -4.95
N PHE A 86 15.21 -5.55 -6.13
CA PHE A 86 14.17 -6.19 -6.95
C PHE A 86 14.72 -6.75 -8.28
N GLY A 87 16.05 -6.85 -8.43
CA GLY A 87 16.67 -7.45 -9.60
C GLY A 87 16.54 -8.98 -9.65
N PRO A 88 16.80 -9.62 -10.80
CA PRO A 88 16.62 -11.07 -10.96
C PRO A 88 17.38 -11.93 -9.95
N ALA A 89 18.56 -11.51 -9.52
CA ALA A 89 19.35 -12.25 -8.52
C ALA A 89 18.71 -12.20 -7.13
N ALA A 90 18.28 -11.01 -6.69
CA ALA A 90 17.60 -10.84 -5.41
C ALA A 90 16.26 -11.59 -5.38
N LEU A 91 15.52 -11.59 -6.50
CA LEU A 91 14.27 -12.34 -6.64
C LEU A 91 14.48 -13.86 -6.54
N ARG A 92 15.53 -14.43 -7.14
CA ARG A 92 15.81 -15.87 -7.01
C ARG A 92 16.08 -16.29 -5.56
N THR A 93 16.89 -15.52 -4.83
CA THR A 93 17.12 -15.78 -3.39
C THR A 93 15.83 -15.65 -2.58
N LEU A 94 14.96 -14.71 -2.96
CA LEU A 94 13.66 -14.56 -2.32
C LEU A 94 12.73 -15.74 -2.63
N GLU A 95 12.72 -16.26 -3.87
CA GLU A 95 11.90 -17.39 -4.31
C GLU A 95 12.18 -18.67 -3.51
N GLU A 96 13.45 -19.02 -3.30
CA GLU A 96 13.83 -20.20 -2.49
C GLU A 96 13.27 -20.07 -1.06
N TRP A 97 13.50 -18.92 -0.43
CA TRP A 97 12.99 -18.67 0.92
C TRP A 97 11.45 -18.60 0.97
N LEU A 98 10.79 -18.04 -0.05
CA LEU A 98 9.33 -17.99 -0.13
C LEU A 98 8.72 -19.39 -0.16
N GLY A 99 9.36 -20.35 -0.84
CA GLY A 99 8.93 -21.75 -0.85
C GLY A 99 8.98 -22.39 0.53
N ASP A 100 10.09 -22.18 1.26
CA ASP A 100 10.24 -22.65 2.63
C ASP A 100 9.23 -21.99 3.57
N TRP A 101 9.04 -20.67 3.43
CA TRP A 101 8.11 -19.90 4.25
C TRP A 101 6.65 -20.31 4.00
N ALA A 102 6.27 -20.58 2.75
CA ALA A 102 4.94 -21.07 2.40
C ALA A 102 4.69 -22.45 3.03
N THR A 103 5.67 -23.35 2.94
CA THR A 103 5.60 -24.68 3.54
C THR A 103 5.42 -24.59 5.05
N GLN A 104 6.23 -23.77 5.73
CA GLN A 104 6.12 -23.55 7.17
C GLN A 104 4.75 -22.95 7.56
N THR A 105 4.26 -21.99 6.77
CA THR A 105 2.97 -21.35 7.03
C THR A 105 1.83 -22.37 6.95
N VAL A 106 1.82 -23.20 5.90
CA VAL A 106 0.79 -24.25 5.75
C VAL A 106 0.91 -25.32 6.83
N ASN A 107 2.12 -25.77 7.17
CA ASN A 107 2.33 -26.77 8.22
C ASN A 107 1.80 -26.31 9.59
N LYS A 108 2.04 -25.06 9.97
CA LYS A 108 1.50 -24.48 11.23
C LYS A 108 -0.02 -24.50 11.30
N ILE A 109 -0.70 -24.42 10.15
CA ILE A 109 -2.15 -24.51 10.06
C ILE A 109 -2.60 -25.97 10.08
N ALA A 110 -1.88 -26.86 9.39
CA ALA A 110 -2.18 -28.29 9.34
C ALA A 110 -2.05 -28.98 10.71
N GLU A 111 -1.25 -28.45 11.62
CA GLU A 111 -1.13 -28.92 13.01
C GLU A 111 -2.35 -28.59 13.89
N ARG A 112 -3.29 -27.77 13.41
CA ARG A 112 -4.54 -27.42 14.13
C ARG A 112 -5.67 -28.41 13.78
N ASP A 113 -6.83 -28.23 14.40
CA ASP A 113 -8.01 -29.10 14.25
C ASP A 113 -8.78 -28.92 12.91
N GLY A 114 -8.07 -28.67 11.81
CA GLY A 114 -8.65 -28.62 10.46
C GLY A 114 -9.50 -27.39 10.13
N VAL A 115 -9.52 -26.37 10.99
CA VAL A 115 -10.23 -25.11 10.77
C VAL A 115 -9.25 -23.93 10.85
N CYS A 116 -9.31 -23.02 9.89
CA CYS A 116 -8.56 -21.76 9.91
C CYS A 116 -9.36 -20.62 9.27
N ASP A 117 -9.12 -19.39 9.73
CA ASP A 117 -9.47 -18.19 8.99
C ASP A 117 -8.29 -17.88 8.05
N PHE A 118 -8.41 -18.23 6.77
CA PHE A 118 -7.33 -18.03 5.82
C PHE A 118 -6.84 -16.57 5.73
N ALA A 119 -7.71 -15.58 5.93
CA ALA A 119 -7.31 -14.18 5.85
C ALA A 119 -6.46 -13.77 7.06
N ALA A 120 -6.90 -14.13 8.27
CA ALA A 120 -6.23 -13.77 9.52
C ALA A 120 -5.03 -14.68 9.83
N ASP A 121 -5.12 -15.97 9.52
CA ASP A 121 -4.13 -16.98 9.86
C ASP A 121 -3.04 -17.14 8.79
N VAL A 122 -3.34 -16.85 7.51
CA VAL A 122 -2.41 -17.09 6.39
C VAL A 122 -2.10 -15.81 5.61
N ALA A 123 -3.08 -15.21 4.95
CA ALA A 123 -2.84 -14.16 3.95
C ALA A 123 -2.13 -12.93 4.52
N ALA A 124 -2.63 -12.40 5.64
CA ALA A 124 -2.05 -11.21 6.27
C ALA A 124 -0.66 -11.49 6.90
N PRO A 125 -0.48 -12.51 7.77
CA PRO A 125 0.83 -12.79 8.36
C PRO A 125 1.88 -13.20 7.32
N PHE A 126 1.51 -13.98 6.31
CA PHE A 126 2.42 -14.40 5.25
C PHE A 126 2.97 -13.18 4.51
N THR A 127 2.08 -12.33 3.99
CA THR A 127 2.45 -11.14 3.21
C THR A 127 3.28 -10.18 4.05
N PHE A 128 2.88 -9.96 5.31
CA PHE A 128 3.62 -9.12 6.23
C PHE A 128 5.06 -9.62 6.42
N ARG A 129 5.25 -10.92 6.68
CA ARG A 129 6.59 -11.49 6.87
C ARG A 129 7.48 -11.34 5.63
N VAL A 130 6.91 -11.49 4.43
CA VAL A 130 7.64 -11.27 3.17
C VAL A 130 8.19 -9.84 3.11
N VAL A 131 7.34 -8.85 3.39
CA VAL A 131 7.75 -7.43 3.40
C VAL A 131 8.75 -7.15 4.53
N ALA A 132 8.48 -7.63 5.74
CA ALA A 132 9.37 -7.47 6.89
C ALA A 132 10.77 -8.02 6.61
N ARG A 133 10.86 -9.19 5.95
CA ARG A 133 12.15 -9.76 5.53
C ARG A 133 12.86 -8.89 4.49
N LEU A 134 12.15 -8.35 3.50
CA LEU A 134 12.74 -7.44 2.52
C LEU A 134 13.30 -6.17 3.17
N LEU A 135 12.70 -5.73 4.28
CA LEU A 135 13.18 -4.61 5.10
C LEU A 135 14.26 -5.00 6.12
N GLY A 136 14.68 -6.26 6.17
CA GLY A 136 15.67 -6.77 7.12
C GLY A 136 15.17 -6.87 8.56
N THR A 137 13.85 -6.88 8.76
CA THR A 137 13.24 -6.92 10.09
C THR A 137 13.33 -8.31 10.72
N PRO A 138 13.77 -8.41 11.99
CA PRO A 138 13.77 -9.66 12.76
C PRO A 138 12.36 -10.22 12.99
N GLU A 139 12.22 -11.54 13.03
CA GLU A 139 10.93 -12.21 13.25
C GLU A 139 10.31 -11.92 14.61
N SER A 140 11.15 -11.61 15.61
CA SER A 140 10.69 -11.21 16.95
C SER A 140 9.79 -9.99 16.93
N ASP A 141 9.94 -9.13 15.91
CA ASP A 141 9.26 -7.84 15.84
C ASP A 141 7.95 -7.93 15.05
N ASP A 142 7.73 -9.03 14.33
CA ASP A 142 6.63 -9.18 13.38
C ASP A 142 5.26 -8.96 14.03
N ALA A 143 5.01 -9.53 15.21
CA ALA A 143 3.73 -9.40 15.88
C ALA A 143 3.43 -7.94 16.29
N SER A 144 4.45 -7.18 16.71
CA SER A 144 4.30 -5.78 17.11
C SER A 144 4.07 -4.87 15.90
N LEU A 145 4.84 -5.11 14.84
CA LEU A 145 4.78 -4.32 13.60
C LEU A 145 3.52 -4.65 12.80
N LEU A 146 3.07 -5.90 12.76
CA LEU A 146 1.82 -6.28 12.12
C LEU A 146 0.62 -5.56 12.76
N ARG A 147 0.55 -5.54 14.10
CA ARG A 147 -0.49 -4.76 14.81
C ARG A 147 -0.42 -3.27 14.49
N SER A 148 0.79 -2.71 14.38
CA SER A 148 0.97 -1.28 14.10
C SER A 148 0.58 -0.92 12.65
N THR A 149 0.84 -1.81 11.69
CA THR A 149 0.56 -1.59 10.26
C THR A 149 -0.91 -1.83 9.89
N GLN A 150 -1.61 -2.71 10.59
CA GLN A 150 -3.05 -2.94 10.41
C GLN A 150 -3.91 -1.69 10.66
N GLY A 151 -3.45 -0.75 11.50
CA GLY A 151 -4.14 0.53 11.69
C GLY A 151 -3.95 1.52 10.54
N PHE A 152 -2.95 1.29 9.68
CA PHE A 152 -2.64 2.13 8.53
C PHE A 152 -3.34 1.65 7.25
N VAL A 153 -3.53 0.33 7.10
CA VAL A 153 -4.15 -0.31 5.94
C VAL A 153 -5.59 -0.70 6.25
N GLY A 154 -6.57 0.00 5.67
CA GLY A 154 -7.99 -0.30 5.85
C GLY A 154 -8.75 0.65 6.79
N ALA A 155 -8.27 1.88 6.98
CA ALA A 155 -8.90 2.89 7.84
C ALA A 155 -10.37 3.24 7.48
N GLU A 156 -10.83 2.84 6.29
CA GLU A 156 -12.20 3.04 5.80
C GLU A 156 -13.17 1.91 6.18
N ASP A 157 -12.68 0.75 6.62
CA ASP A 157 -13.51 -0.33 7.16
C ASP A 157 -13.76 -0.07 8.66
N PRO A 158 -15.02 0.16 9.11
CA PRO A 158 -15.32 0.39 10.52
C PRO A 158 -14.83 -0.71 11.46
N ALA A 159 -14.70 -1.95 10.97
CA ALA A 159 -14.21 -3.09 11.75
C ALA A 159 -12.67 -3.15 11.87
N ARG A 160 -11.95 -2.48 10.96
CA ARG A 160 -10.48 -2.40 10.94
C ARG A 160 -9.96 -1.02 11.33
N GLN A 161 -10.86 -0.09 11.60
CA GLN A 161 -10.55 1.21 12.15
C GLN A 161 -9.91 0.99 13.54
N MET A 162 -8.58 0.96 13.60
CA MET A 162 -7.88 1.04 14.86
C MET A 162 -8.41 2.27 15.58
N ALA A 163 -8.99 2.04 16.76
CA ALA A 163 -9.55 3.06 17.63
C ALA A 163 -8.63 4.27 17.64
N LYS A 164 -9.04 5.36 16.98
CA LYS A 164 -8.33 6.63 16.83
C LYS A 164 -6.82 6.44 16.75
N MET A 165 -6.23 6.48 15.55
CA MET A 165 -4.79 6.80 15.40
C MET A 165 -4.43 7.83 16.47
N PRO A 166 -3.70 7.44 17.55
CA PRO A 166 -3.46 8.36 18.63
C PRO A 166 -2.72 9.52 18.00
N THR A 167 -3.08 10.75 18.32
CA THR A 167 -2.33 11.93 17.90
C THR A 167 -0.82 11.76 18.14
N GLU A 168 -0.46 10.90 19.10
CA GLU A 168 0.89 10.45 19.40
C GLU A 168 1.56 9.59 18.32
N ALA A 169 0.85 8.71 17.59
CA ALA A 169 1.43 7.90 16.51
C ALA A 169 1.78 8.74 15.29
N ILE A 170 0.93 9.72 14.96
CA ILE A 170 1.22 10.74 13.93
C ILE A 170 2.39 11.61 14.39
N ARG A 171 2.41 12.04 15.65
CA ARG A 171 3.53 12.80 16.23
C ARG A 171 4.84 12.01 16.19
N HIS A 172 4.83 10.72 16.52
CA HIS A 172 6.03 9.86 16.48
C HIS A 172 6.57 9.67 15.05
N ALA A 173 5.67 9.45 14.08
CA ALA A 173 6.05 9.39 12.67
C ALA A 173 6.64 10.72 12.17
N MET A 174 6.11 11.87 12.65
CA MET A 174 6.60 13.20 12.27
C MET A 174 7.92 13.60 12.96
N VAL A 175 8.20 13.10 14.16
CA VAL A 175 9.45 13.39 14.90
C VAL A 175 10.64 12.61 14.32
N ASN A 176 10.41 11.40 13.81
CA ASN A 176 11.47 10.53 13.27
C ASN A 176 11.81 10.76 11.79
N LEU A 177 11.12 11.71 11.12
CA LEU A 177 11.34 12.08 9.72
C LEU A 177 12.06 13.45 9.55
N ARG A 178 12.80 13.88 10.58
CA ARG A 178 13.66 15.07 10.54
C ARG A 178 15.13 14.71 10.51
#